data_AF-A0A8J2ZWN1-F1
#
_entry.id   AF-A0A8J2ZWN1-F1
#
_cell.length_a   1.000
_cell.length_b   1.000
_cell.length_c   1.000
_cell.angle_alpha   90.00
_cell.angle_beta   90.00
_cell.angle_gamma   90.00
#
_symmetry.space_group_name_H-M   'P 1'
#
loop_
_entity.id
_entity.type
_entity.pdbx_description
1 polymer ?
#
loop_
_entity_poly.entity_id
_entity_poly.type
_entity_poly.pdbx_seq_one_letter_code
_entity_poly.pdbx_strand_id
1 'polypeptide(L)' 'MAKDKNDIVQHGVNAAKAQAKDSQEKQYVEELASELSGSSKNATRSAKK' A
#
# COMPACT_ATOMS: atom_id res chain seq x y z
N MET A 1 -10.52 -16.86 -4.05
CA MET A 1 -9.29 -16.13 -4.43
C MET A 1 -9.26 -14.80 -3.69
N ALA A 2 -8.19 -14.46 -2.98
CA ALA A 2 -8.00 -13.13 -2.37
C ALA A 2 -6.81 -12.42 -3.05
N LYS A 3 -6.87 -12.32 -4.39
CA LYS A 3 -5.79 -11.73 -5.21
C LYS A 3 -6.04 -10.28 -5.60
N ASP A 4 -7.23 -9.73 -5.37
CA ASP A 4 -7.59 -8.41 -5.93
C ASP A 4 -7.14 -7.22 -5.07
N LYS A 5 -7.18 -7.34 -3.74
CA LYS A 5 -6.90 -6.18 -2.85
C LYS A 5 -5.43 -5.77 -2.84
N ASN A 6 -4.52 -6.76 -2.89
CA ASN A 6 -3.09 -6.50 -2.97
C ASN A 6 -2.73 -5.84 -4.31
N ASP A 7 -3.41 -6.24 -5.39
CA ASP A 7 -3.16 -5.73 -6.74
C ASP A 7 -3.59 -4.27 -6.88
N ILE A 8 -4.77 -3.91 -6.36
CA ILE A 8 -5.27 -2.52 -6.39
C ILE A 8 -4.37 -1.58 -5.58
N VAL A 9 -3.89 -2.01 -4.42
CA VAL A 9 -2.96 -1.23 -3.58
C VAL A 9 -1.62 -1.05 -4.30
N GLN A 10 -1.08 -2.11 -4.89
CA GLN A 10 0.16 -2.05 -5.68
C GLN A 10 0.01 -1.12 -6.89
N HIS A 11 -1.13 -1.18 -7.60
CA HIS A 11 -1.44 -0.30 -8.72
C HIS A 11 -1.52 1.17 -8.31
N GLY A 12 -2.22 1.48 -7.22
CA GLY A 12 -2.34 2.84 -6.70
C GLY A 12 -0.99 3.41 -6.25
N VAL A 13 -0.19 2.61 -5.54
CA VAL A 13 1.17 2.97 -5.12
C VAL A 13 2.07 3.21 -6.33
N ASN A 14 2.05 2.34 -7.35
CA ASN A 14 2.87 2.53 -8.55
C ASN A 14 2.47 3.79 -9.34
N ALA A 15 1.16 4.08 -9.44
CA ALA A 15 0.69 5.31 -10.07
C ALA A 15 1.16 6.55 -9.28
N ALA A 16 1.10 6.51 -7.95
CA ALA A 16 1.59 7.58 -7.09
C ALA A 16 3.12 7.76 -7.21
N LYS A 17 3.90 6.67 -7.28
CA LYS A 17 5.36 6.73 -7.52
C LYS A 17 5.70 7.35 -8.88
N ALA A 18 4.89 7.06 -9.90
CA ALA A 18 5.09 7.59 -11.25
C ALA A 18 4.72 9.09 -11.34
N GLN A 19 3.78 9.56 -10.51
CA GLN A 19 3.40 10.98 -10.44
C GLN A 19 4.28 11.81 -9.49
N ALA A 20 4.89 11.18 -8.49
CA ALA A 20 5.82 11.83 -7.57
C ALA A 20 7.07 12.33 -8.31
N LYS A 21 7.20 13.66 -8.41
CA LYS A 21 8.32 14.30 -9.11
C LYS A 21 9.42 14.69 -8.14
N ASP A 22 9.05 15.04 -6.91
CA ASP A 22 9.99 15.46 -5.88
C ASP A 22 10.43 14.30 -4.97
N SER A 23 11.65 14.36 -4.47
CA SER A 23 12.22 13.32 -3.59
C SER A 23 11.38 13.09 -2.33
N GLN A 24 10.74 14.15 -1.81
CA GLN A 24 9.89 14.09 -0.63
C GLN A 24 8.57 13.35 -0.91
N GLU A 25 7.98 13.55 -2.09
CA GLU A 25 6.78 12.83 -2.52
C GLU A 25 7.08 11.34 -2.73
N LYS A 26 8.24 11.01 -3.30
CA LYS A 26 8.67 9.62 -3.48
C LYS A 26 8.84 8.89 -2.15
N GLN A 27 9.45 9.55 -1.16
CA GLN A 27 9.57 9.00 0.20
C GLN A 27 8.20 8.77 0.84
N TYR A 28 7.28 9.73 0.70
CA TYR A 28 5.93 9.59 1.23
C TYR A 28 5.17 8.40 0.63
N VAL A 29 5.28 8.21 -0.69
CA VAL A 29 4.63 7.07 -1.37
C VAL A 29 5.24 5.72 -0.95
N GLU A 30 6.54 5.65 -0.66
CA GLU A 30 7.20 4.43 -0.18
C GLU A 30 6.83 4.06 1.25
N GLU A 31 6.70 5.07 2.11
CA GLU A 31 6.24 4.88 3.48
C GLU A 31 4.80 4.39 3.50
N LEU A 32 3.92 5.05 2.74
CA LEU A 32 2.51 4.66 2.58
C LEU A 32 2.36 3.23 2.00
N ALA A 33 3.19 2.86 1.03
CA ALA A 33 3.20 1.51 0.47
C ALA A 33 3.56 0.43 1.51
N SER A 34 4.53 0.75 2.37
CA SER A 34 4.98 -0.14 3.45
C SER A 34 3.89 -0.29 4.52
N GLU A 35 3.21 0.79 4.89
CA GLU A 35 2.08 0.78 5.82
C GLU A 35 0.89 0.00 5.28
N LEU A 36 0.51 0.19 4.02
CA LEU A 36 -0.60 -0.52 3.39
C LEU A 36 -0.30 -2.02 3.26
N SER A 37 0.95 -2.39 2.92
CA SER A 37 1.39 -3.78 2.89
C SER A 37 1.38 -4.41 4.29
N GLY A 38 1.82 -3.66 5.32
CA GLY A 38 1.82 -4.10 6.72
C GLY A 38 0.42 -4.21 7.33
N SER A 39 -0.49 -3.29 7.00
CA SER A 39 -1.88 -3.23 7.49
C SER A 39 -2.71 -4.41 6.99
N SER A 40 -2.42 -4.93 5.78
CA SER A 40 -3.04 -6.15 5.26
C SER A 40 -2.78 -7.40 6.14
N LYS A 41 -1.66 -7.44 6.88
CA LYS A 41 -1.33 -8.53 7.81
C LYS A 41 -2.06 -8.40 9.15
N ASN A 42 -2.52 -7.21 9.52
CA ASN A 42 -3.21 -6.97 10.80
C ASN A 42 -4.74 -7.10 10.69
N ALA A 43 -5.31 -6.94 9.49
CA ALA A 43 -6.75 -7.13 9.25
C ALA A 43 -7.22 -8.58 9.50
N THR A 44 -6.34 -9.58 9.44
CA THR A 44 -6.65 -10.99 9.80
C THR A 44 -6.62 -11.28 11.30
N ARG A 45 -6.08 -10.39 12.14
CA ARG A 45 -6.05 -10.59 13.60
C ARG A 45 -7.22 -9.95 14.34
N SER A 46 -7.91 -8.98 13.74
CA SER A 46 -9.07 -8.31 14.37
C SER A 46 -10.44 -8.84 13.93
N ALA A 47 -10.49 -9.94 13.17
CA ALA A 47 -11.74 -10.63 12.80
C ALA A 47 -11.97 -11.94 13.60
N LYS A 48 -11.43 -12.02 14.83
CA LYS A 48 -11.76 -13.09 15.78
C LYS A 48 -11.88 -12.52 17.19
N LYS A 49 -12.96 -11.80 17.47
CA LYS A 49 -13.68 -11.84 18.74
C LYS A 49 -15.15 -11.59 18.50
#